data_AF-A0A338P6W7-F1
#
_entry.id   AF-A0A338P6W7-F1
#
_cell.length_a   1.000
_cell.length_b   1.000
_cell.length_c   1.000
_cell.angle_alpha   90.00
_cell.angle_beta   90.00
_cell.angle_gamma   90.00
#
_symmetry.space_group_name_H-M   'P 1'
#
loop_
_entity.id
_entity.type
_entity.pdbx_description
1 polymer ?
#
loop_
_entity_poly.entity_id
_entity_poly.type
_entity_poly.pdbx_seq_one_letter_code
_entity_poly.pdbx_strand_id
1 'polypeptide(L)'
;MAFPHLQQPSFLLELHAVFPWLVESIFGSLDGVLVGWNLRCLQGRVNPVEYSTAMEFLDPSGPMMKLVYKLQAEDYNFDFPVSCLPGPVKASIQENVLPDSPLYHNKVQFPPTGGLGLNLALNPF
;
A
#
# COMPACT_ATOMS: atom_id res chain seq x y z
N MET A 1 -17.57 -28.39 -21.76
CA MET A 1 -16.30 -27.64 -21.71
C MET A 1 -16.36 -26.80 -20.45
N ALA A 2 -15.60 -27.16 -19.41
CA ALA A 2 -15.51 -26.40 -18.18
C ALA A 2 -14.24 -25.54 -18.26
N PHE A 3 -14.38 -24.24 -18.06
CA PHE A 3 -13.24 -23.31 -17.96
C PHE A 3 -12.45 -23.66 -16.69
N PRO A 4 -11.15 -23.97 -16.77
CA PRO A 4 -10.34 -24.00 -15.57
C PRO A 4 -10.20 -22.55 -15.12
N HIS A 5 -10.71 -22.22 -13.93
CA HIS A 5 -10.30 -21.03 -13.22
C HIS A 5 -8.77 -20.98 -13.26
N LEU A 6 -8.23 -19.90 -13.83
CA LEU A 6 -6.81 -19.62 -13.78
C LEU A 6 -6.37 -19.74 -12.33
N GLN A 7 -5.57 -20.77 -12.05
CA GLN A 7 -4.77 -20.88 -10.85
C GLN A 7 -3.96 -19.58 -10.80
N GLN A 8 -4.37 -18.61 -9.97
CA GLN A 8 -3.52 -17.47 -9.67
C GLN A 8 -2.16 -18.04 -9.28
N PRO A 9 -1.04 -17.53 -9.84
CA PRO A 9 0.27 -18.05 -9.51
C PRO A 9 0.44 -17.93 -8.00
N SER A 10 0.64 -19.06 -7.31
CA SER A 10 0.70 -19.16 -5.84
C SER A 10 1.62 -18.12 -5.21
N PHE A 11 2.67 -17.76 -5.94
CA PHE A 11 3.65 -16.74 -5.57
C PHE A 11 3.09 -15.32 -5.42
N LEU A 12 2.12 -14.89 -6.25
CA LEU A 12 1.54 -13.54 -6.13
C LEU A 12 0.60 -13.42 -4.93
N LEU A 13 -0.10 -14.51 -4.58
CA LEU A 13 -0.90 -14.60 -3.34
C LEU A 13 -0.01 -14.55 -2.10
N GLU A 14 1.11 -15.26 -2.09
CA GLU A 14 2.10 -15.18 -1.02
C GLU A 14 2.67 -13.75 -0.88
N LEU A 15 3.00 -13.10 -2.00
CA LEU A 15 3.44 -11.71 -1.98
C LEU A 15 2.37 -10.75 -1.46
N HIS A 16 1.11 -10.93 -1.87
CA HIS A 16 -0.01 -10.15 -1.34
C HIS A 16 -0.12 -10.27 0.18
N ALA A 17 0.00 -11.48 0.71
CA ALA A 17 -0.05 -11.74 2.16
C ALA A 17 1.15 -11.15 2.92
N VAL A 18 2.35 -11.18 2.34
CA VAL A 18 3.59 -10.69 2.99
C VAL A 18 3.75 -9.18 2.86
N PHE A 19 3.14 -8.55 1.85
CA PHE A 19 3.35 -7.13 1.54
C PHE A 19 3.03 -6.18 2.72
N PRO A 20 1.91 -6.32 3.46
CA PRO A 20 1.64 -5.46 4.61
C PRO A 20 2.73 -5.57 5.69
N TRP A 21 3.19 -6.79 5.97
CA TRP A 21 4.27 -7.03 6.93
C TRP A 21 5.60 -6.43 6.46
N LEU A 22 5.91 -6.50 5.16
CA LEU A 22 7.09 -5.88 4.59
C LEU A 22 7.04 -4.35 4.74
N VAL A 23 5.90 -3.73 4.44
CA VAL A 23 5.69 -2.28 4.60
C VAL A 23 5.89 -1.86 6.06
N GLU A 24 5.27 -2.57 7.00
CA GLU A 24 5.41 -2.31 8.43
C GLU A 24 6.86 -2.48 8.90
N SER A 25 7.56 -3.52 8.42
CA SER A 25 8.96 -3.76 8.74
C SER A 25 9.90 -2.65 8.25
N ILE A 26 9.59 -1.99 7.14
CA ILE A 26 10.40 -0.90 6.57
C ILE A 26 10.07 0.43 7.22
N PHE A 27 8.79 0.81 7.23
CA PHE A 27 8.35 2.16 7.60
C PHE A 27 7.97 2.31 9.07
N GLY A 28 7.77 1.18 9.75
CA GLY A 28 7.22 1.13 11.09
C GLY A 28 5.71 0.96 11.10
N SER A 29 5.19 0.59 12.27
CA SER A 29 3.77 0.47 12.52
C SER A 29 3.12 1.83 12.78
N LEU A 30 1.83 1.92 12.46
CA LEU A 30 1.04 3.16 12.62
C LEU A 30 0.87 3.58 14.09
N ASP A 31 0.85 2.61 15.00
CA ASP A 31 0.80 2.84 16.45
C ASP A 31 2.18 3.22 17.04
N GLY A 32 3.24 3.19 16.23
CA GLY A 32 4.60 3.51 16.62
C GLY A 32 5.30 2.45 17.48
N VAL A 33 4.69 1.27 17.67
CA VAL A 33 5.30 0.15 18.40
C VAL A 33 6.52 -0.40 17.66
N LEU A 34 6.41 -0.53 16.34
CA LEU A 34 7.48 -0.98 15.45
C LEU A 34 8.09 0.24 14.76
N VAL A 35 9.38 0.49 14.98
CA VAL A 35 10.10 1.64 14.38
C VAL A 35 10.50 1.43 12.91
N GLY A 36 10.37 0.19 12.44
CA GLY A 36 10.81 -0.24 11.11
C GLY A 36 12.31 -0.16 10.96
N TRP A 37 12.79 0.18 9.76
CA TRP A 37 14.21 0.41 9.49
C TRP A 37 14.73 1.73 10.07
N ASN A 38 13.87 2.51 10.72
CA ASN A 38 14.21 3.83 11.25
C ASN A 38 14.91 4.70 10.20
N LEU A 39 14.29 4.81 9.01
CA LEU A 39 14.82 5.54 7.85
C LEU A 39 15.22 6.98 8.18
N ARG A 40 14.60 7.57 9.22
CA ARG A 40 14.91 8.91 9.75
C ARG A 40 16.33 9.01 10.33
N CYS A 41 16.85 7.92 10.89
CA CYS A 41 18.19 7.81 11.43
C CYS A 41 19.20 7.29 10.40
N LEU A 42 18.76 6.89 9.20
CA LEU A 42 19.63 6.40 8.15
C LEU A 42 20.32 7.58 7.45
N GLN A 43 21.59 7.79 7.77
CA GLN A 43 22.38 8.92 7.28
C GLN A 43 23.52 8.44 6.39
N GLY A 44 23.57 8.90 5.14
CA GLY A 44 24.60 8.48 4.18
C GLY A 44 26.04 8.82 4.55
N ARG A 45 26.27 9.72 5.51
CA ARG A 45 27.62 10.01 6.04
C ARG A 45 28.04 9.08 7.17
N VAL A 46 27.09 8.54 7.92
CA VAL A 46 27.35 7.68 9.09
C VAL A 46 27.32 6.21 8.68
N ASN A 47 26.32 5.84 7.87
CA ASN A 47 26.06 4.47 7.42
C ASN A 47 25.90 4.47 5.88
N PRO A 48 26.98 4.68 5.11
CA PRO A 48 26.90 4.89 3.68
C PRO A 48 26.36 3.67 2.91
N VAL A 49 26.70 2.46 3.36
CA VAL A 49 26.32 1.22 2.69
C VAL A 49 24.84 0.93 2.91
N GLU A 50 24.37 1.02 4.15
CA GLU A 50 22.97 0.82 4.52
C GLU A 50 22.09 1.89 3.88
N TYR A 51 22.55 3.15 3.88
CA TYR A 51 21.86 4.24 3.19
C TYR A 51 21.74 3.96 1.70
N SER A 52 22.83 3.63 1.01
CA SER A 52 22.80 3.32 -0.43
C SER A 52 21.88 2.15 -0.74
N THR A 53 21.92 1.10 0.08
CA THR A 53 21.09 -0.09 -0.07
C THR A 53 19.61 0.23 0.08
N ALA A 54 19.23 1.00 1.11
CA ALA A 54 17.85 1.40 1.32
C ALA A 54 17.35 2.34 0.20
N MET A 55 18.19 3.26 -0.28
CA MET A 55 17.83 4.15 -1.38
C MET A 55 17.64 3.38 -2.69
N GLU A 56 18.52 2.43 -3.01
CA GLU A 56 18.35 1.56 -4.18
C GLU A 56 17.12 0.67 -4.07
N PHE A 57 16.84 0.14 -2.87
CA PHE A 57 15.68 -0.70 -2.61
C PHE A 57 14.35 0.05 -2.81
N LEU A 58 14.28 1.30 -2.32
CA LEU A 58 13.09 2.16 -2.32
C LEU A 58 12.98 3.09 -3.54
N ASP A 59 13.99 3.09 -4.43
CA ASP A 59 13.98 3.86 -5.67
C ASP A 59 12.69 3.59 -6.49
N PRO A 60 12.16 4.56 -7.26
CA PRO A 60 11.04 4.34 -8.19
C PRO A 60 11.22 3.14 -9.14
N SER A 61 12.46 2.81 -9.50
CA SER A 61 12.84 1.64 -10.31
C SER A 61 13.36 0.47 -9.47
N GLY A 62 13.38 0.63 -8.15
CA GLY A 62 13.89 -0.31 -7.16
C GLY A 62 12.97 -1.52 -6.95
N PRO A 63 13.48 -2.56 -6.27
CA PRO A 63 12.73 -3.77 -5.93
C PRO A 63 11.38 -3.51 -5.25
N MET A 64 11.30 -2.56 -4.31
CA MET A 64 10.05 -2.27 -3.59
C MET A 64 8.97 -1.74 -4.55
N MET A 65 9.33 -0.77 -5.38
CA MET A 65 8.38 -0.16 -6.31
C MET A 65 7.96 -1.14 -7.41
N LYS A 66 8.88 -1.99 -7.90
CA LYS A 66 8.53 -3.10 -8.80
C LYS A 66 7.53 -4.07 -8.16
N LEU A 67 7.64 -4.35 -6.86
CA LEU A 67 6.67 -5.18 -6.14
C LEU A 67 5.29 -4.50 -6.08
N VAL A 68 5.23 -3.21 -5.74
CA VAL A 68 3.98 -2.43 -5.72
C VAL A 68 3.28 -2.49 -7.08
N TYR A 69 3.99 -2.23 -8.17
CA TYR A 69 3.39 -2.27 -9.51
C TYR A 69 2.89 -3.67 -9.90
N LYS A 70 3.60 -4.74 -9.51
CA LYS A 70 3.14 -6.11 -9.73
C LYS A 70 1.86 -6.42 -8.96
N LEU A 71 1.79 -6.06 -7.68
CA LEU A 71 0.60 -6.28 -6.86
C LEU A 71 -0.59 -5.45 -7.33
N GLN A 72 -0.34 -4.24 -7.84
CA GLN A 72 -1.39 -3.35 -8.34
C GLN A 72 -2.01 -3.80 -9.67
N ALA A 73 -1.25 -4.55 -10.49
CA ALA A 73 -1.76 -5.14 -11.72
C ALA A 73 -2.74 -6.30 -11.46
N GLU A 74 -2.71 -6.85 -10.25
CA GLU A 74 -3.60 -7.92 -9.81
C GLU A 74 -4.85 -7.35 -9.13
N ASP A 75 -5.91 -8.14 -9.14
CA ASP A 75 -7.21 -7.83 -8.55
C ASP A 75 -7.25 -8.06 -7.03
N TYR A 76 -6.16 -7.72 -6.33
CA TYR A 76 -6.06 -7.86 -4.89
C TYR A 76 -6.51 -6.62 -4.12
N ASN A 77 -7.11 -6.87 -2.96
CA ASN A 77 -7.60 -5.84 -2.06
C ASN A 77 -6.71 -5.75 -0.80
N PHE A 78 -6.46 -4.54 -0.35
CA PHE A 78 -5.72 -4.23 0.88
C PHE A 78 -6.60 -3.32 1.75
N ASP A 79 -7.05 -3.83 2.88
CA ASP A 79 -7.80 -3.02 3.84
C ASP A 79 -6.83 -2.27 4.76
N PHE A 80 -6.93 -0.95 4.80
CA PHE A 80 -6.13 -0.11 5.68
C PHE A 80 -6.91 1.14 6.11
N PRO A 81 -6.60 1.73 7.29
CA PRO A 81 -7.40 2.84 7.80
C PRO A 81 -7.16 4.12 7.00
N VAL A 82 -8.23 4.93 6.85
CA VAL A 82 -8.20 6.23 6.15
C VAL A 82 -7.17 7.19 6.78
N SER A 83 -6.78 6.99 8.04
CA SER A 83 -5.71 7.75 8.71
C SER A 83 -4.34 7.60 8.05
N CYS A 84 -4.11 6.53 7.28
CA CYS A 84 -2.86 6.31 6.54
C CYS A 84 -2.78 7.09 5.23
N LEU A 85 -3.89 7.68 4.78
CA LEU A 85 -3.93 8.36 3.50
C LEU A 85 -3.31 9.76 3.58
N PRO A 86 -2.72 10.26 2.48
CA PRO A 86 -2.27 11.64 2.39
C PRO A 86 -3.37 12.63 2.74
N GLY A 87 -3.01 13.75 3.37
CA GLY A 87 -3.95 14.77 3.85
C GLY A 87 -5.06 15.16 2.86
N PRO A 88 -4.74 15.48 1.59
CA PRO A 88 -5.75 15.81 0.60
C PRO A 88 -6.74 14.66 0.33
N VAL A 89 -6.23 13.44 0.18
CA VAL A 89 -7.05 12.24 -0.11
C VAL A 89 -7.98 11.94 1.07
N LYS A 90 -7.43 12.03 2.29
CA LYS A 90 -8.20 11.88 3.53
C LYS A 90 -9.32 12.93 3.64
N ALA A 91 -9.04 14.18 3.30
CA ALA A 91 -10.03 15.26 3.32
C ALA A 91 -11.17 15.00 2.31
N SER A 92 -10.82 14.64 1.06
CA SER A 92 -11.83 14.27 0.05
C SER A 92 -12.73 13.12 0.54
N ILE A 93 -12.15 12.09 1.14
CA ILE A 93 -12.93 10.95 1.65
C ILE A 93 -13.88 11.37 2.77
N GLN A 94 -13.43 12.23 3.70
CA GLN A 94 -14.27 12.74 4.79
C GLN A 94 -15.43 13.60 4.28
N GLU A 95 -15.23 14.32 3.18
CA GLU A 95 -16.25 15.13 2.51
C GLU A 95 -17.16 14.30 1.58
N ASN A 96 -16.98 12.98 1.52
CA ASN A 96 -17.65 12.07 0.57
C ASN A 96 -17.45 12.48 -0.90
N VAL A 97 -16.24 12.97 -1.21
CA VAL A 97 -15.80 13.36 -2.55
C VAL A 97 -14.70 12.40 -3.02
N LEU A 98 -14.78 11.98 -4.28
CA LEU A 98 -13.73 11.15 -4.87
C LEU A 98 -12.40 11.95 -4.92
N PRO A 99 -11.28 11.40 -4.46
CA PRO A 99 -9.98 12.07 -4.59
C PRO A 99 -9.63 12.32 -6.05
N ASP A 100 -9.12 13.51 -6.38
CA ASP A 100 -8.74 13.91 -7.75
C ASP A 100 -7.58 13.10 -8.34
N SER A 101 -6.83 12.38 -7.49
CA SER A 101 -5.67 11.60 -7.93
C SER A 101 -6.12 10.30 -8.60
N PRO A 102 -5.66 10.02 -9.85
CA PRO A 102 -5.98 8.79 -10.57
C PRO A 102 -5.60 7.51 -9.81
N LEU A 103 -4.66 7.60 -8.87
CA LEU A 103 -4.24 6.49 -8.02
C LEU A 103 -5.39 5.87 -7.21
N TYR A 104 -6.39 6.68 -6.85
CA TYR A 104 -7.50 6.28 -5.99
C TYR A 104 -8.82 6.07 -6.75
N HIS A 105 -8.84 6.36 -8.06
CA HIS A 105 -10.01 6.11 -8.89
C HIS A 105 -10.36 4.62 -8.85
N ASN A 106 -11.65 4.31 -8.63
CA ASN A 106 -12.17 2.94 -8.48
C ASN A 106 -11.61 2.14 -7.29
N LYS A 107 -10.75 2.73 -6.45
CA LYS A 107 -10.17 2.09 -5.26
C LYS A 107 -10.88 2.52 -3.97
N VAL A 108 -11.58 3.65 -3.98
CA VAL A 108 -12.34 4.15 -2.82
C VAL A 108 -13.81 3.79 -2.97
N GLN A 109 -14.34 2.99 -2.05
CA GLN A 109 -15.77 2.77 -1.92
C GLN A 109 -16.34 3.68 -0.83
N PHE A 110 -17.32 4.50 -1.20
CA PHE A 110 -18.09 5.28 -0.25
C PHE A 110 -19.27 4.46 0.26
N PRO A 111 -19.56 4.47 1.57
CA PRO A 111 -20.79 3.87 2.07
C PRO A 111 -22.00 4.56 1.42
N PRO A 112 -23.09 3.83 1.10
CA PRO A 112 -24.33 4.44 0.65
C PRO A 112 -24.82 5.45 1.69
N THR A 113 -25.34 6.59 1.22
CA THR A 113 -25.72 7.77 2.01
C THR A 113 -26.50 7.37 3.27
N GLY A 114 -25.92 7.59 4.45
CA GLY A 114 -26.53 7.30 5.76
C GLY A 114 -25.81 6.28 6.65
N GLY A 115 -24.75 5.62 6.17
CA GLY A 115 -23.94 4.69 6.98
C GLY A 115 -22.85 5.39 7.80
N LEU A 116 -22.89 5.27 9.13
CA LEU A 116 -21.81 5.68 10.03
C LEU A 116 -20.66 4.67 9.94
N GLY A 117 -19.76 4.83 8.98
CA GLY A 117 -18.53 4.02 8.91
C GLY A 117 -17.79 4.18 7.59
N LEU A 118 -16.63 4.85 7.62
CA LEU A 118 -15.70 4.91 6.50
C LEU A 118 -14.85 3.63 6.54
N ASN A 119 -15.25 2.58 5.81
CA ASN A 119 -14.39 1.43 5.54
C ASN A 119 -13.94 1.49 4.07
N LEU A 120 -12.62 1.56 3.88
CA LEU A 120 -12.00 1.55 2.57
C LEU A 120 -11.86 0.09 2.11
N ALA A 121 -12.91 -0.48 1.52
CA ALA A 121 -12.77 -1.72 0.78
C ALA A 121 -12.20 -1.36 -0.59
N LEU A 122 -10.93 -1.70 -0.84
CA LEU A 122 -10.44 -1.76 -2.21
C LEU A 122 -11.25 -2.87 -2.88
N ASN A 123 -11.82 -2.63 -4.06
CA ASN A 123 -12.33 -3.70 -4.91
C ASN A 123 -11.49 -3.77 -6.20
N PRO A 124 -11.47 -4.94 -6.85
CA PRO A 124 -10.86 -5.10 -8.15
C PRO A 124 -11.82 -4.70 -9.29
N PHE A 125 -11.27 -4.54 -10.49
CA PHE A 125 -11.92 -3.90 -11.65
C PHE A 125 -13.16 -4.63 -12.18
#